data_AF-A0A1V1TMN9-F1
#
_entry.id   AF-A0A1V1TMN9-F1
#
_cell.length_a   1.000
_cell.length_b   1.000
_cell.length_c   1.000
_cell.angle_alpha   90.00
_cell.angle_beta   90.00
_cell.angle_gamma   90.00
#
_symmetry.space_group_name_H-M   'P 1'
#
loop_
_entity.id
_entity.type
_entity.pdbx_description
1 polymer ?
#
loop_
_entity_poly.entity_id
_entity_poly.type
_entity_poly.pdbx_seq_one_letter_code
_entity_poly.pdbx_strand_id
1 'polypeptide(L)' 'MSDNPNPGNFANRPKEEVREIASQGGQASHTGGFAGMDPDKQREIASQGGQASSGSFEPGSEKAREAGRKGGSK' A
#
# COMPACT_ATOMS: atom_id res chain seq x y z
N MET A 1 22.09 18.68 0.98
CA MET A 1 21.47 18.00 2.13
C MET A 1 19.98 18.23 2.01
N SER A 2 19.25 17.29 1.39
CA SER A 2 17.79 17.38 1.29
C SER A 2 17.20 16.71 2.52
N ASP A 3 17.01 17.50 3.59
CA ASP A 3 16.29 17.12 4.79
C ASP A 3 14.80 16.95 4.47
N ASN A 4 14.45 15.88 3.77
CA ASN A 4 13.08 15.59 3.38
C ASN A 4 12.46 14.59 4.36
N PRO A 5 11.43 14.98 5.15
CA PRO A 5 10.93 14.23 6.31
C PRO A 5 10.18 12.92 5.99
N ASN A 6 10.21 12.44 4.75
CA ASN A 6 9.59 11.16 4.37
C ASN A 6 10.35 10.46 3.23
N PRO A 7 11.48 9.79 3.52
CA PRO A 7 12.26 9.08 2.51
C PRO A 7 11.50 7.89 1.89
N GLY A 8 10.43 7.41 2.55
CA GLY A 8 9.68 6.24 2.10
C GLY A 8 8.66 6.50 0.99
N ASN A 9 8.29 7.76 0.71
CA ASN A 9 7.28 8.06 -0.31
C ASN A 9 7.77 7.75 -1.73
N PHE A 10 6.91 7.17 -2.58
CA PHE A 10 7.21 6.88 -3.98
C PHE A 10 7.63 8.12 -4.79
N ALA A 11 7.12 9.30 -4.41
CA ALA A 11 7.53 10.57 -5.04
C ALA A 11 9.01 10.93 -4.82
N ASN A 12 9.65 10.33 -3.80
CA ASN A 12 11.04 10.57 -3.45
C ASN A 12 11.98 9.44 -3.91
N ARG A 13 11.47 8.46 -4.66
CA ARG A 13 12.24 7.31 -5.17
C ARG A 13 12.58 7.46 -6.66
N PRO A 14 13.69 6.86 -7.13
CA PRO A 14 13.99 6.78 -8.56
C PRO A 14 12.85 6.11 -9.34
N LYS A 15 12.55 6.62 -10.53
CA LYS A 15 11.47 6.08 -11.38
C LYS A 15 11.65 4.60 -11.70
N GLU A 16 12.89 4.15 -11.85
CA GLU A 16 13.22 2.74 -12.12
C GLU A 16 12.85 1.85 -10.93
N GLU A 17 13.16 2.27 -9.70
CA GLU A 17 12.81 1.56 -8.48
C GLU A 17 11.28 1.49 -8.28
N VAL A 18 10.58 2.60 -8.52
CA VAL A 18 9.09 2.62 -8.47
C VAL A 18 8.49 1.67 -9.50
N ARG A 19 9.07 1.61 -10.69
CA ARG A 19 8.64 0.71 -11.76
C ARG A 19 8.88 -0.76 -11.41
N GLU A 20 10.03 -1.06 -10.82
CA GLU A 20 10.35 -2.40 -10.32
C GLU A 20 9.36 -2.84 -9.24
N ILE A 21 9.10 -1.99 -8.24
CA ILE A 21 8.13 -2.28 -7.16
C ILE A 21 6.72 -2.49 -7.75
N ALA A 22 6.29 -1.65 -8.70
CA ALA A 22 4.99 -1.81 -9.35
C ALA A 22 4.91 -3.12 -10.15
N SER A 23 6.00 -3.53 -10.80
CA SER A 23 6.07 -4.78 -11.55
C SER A 23 6.00 -6.02 -10.65
N GLN A 24 6.62 -5.98 -9.46
CA GLN A 24 6.57 -7.05 -8.47
C GLN A 24 5.15 -7.30 -7.93
N GLY A 25 4.33 -6.25 -7.81
CA GLY A 25 2.93 -6.36 -7.37
C GLY A 25 2.06 -7.24 -8.27
N GLY A 26 2.38 -7.34 -9.57
CA GLY A 26 1.68 -8.20 -10.53
C GLY A 26 2.22 -9.64 -10.58
N GLN A 27 3.50 -9.83 -10.26
CA GLN A 27 4.20 -11.12 -10.45
C GLN A 27 3.79 -12.21 -9.45
N ALA A 28 3.23 -11.88 -8.28
CA ALA A 28 2.73 -12.85 -7.31
C ALA A 28 1.50 -13.67 -7.77
N SER A 29 0.93 -13.35 -8.95
CA SER A 29 -0.35 -13.88 -9.41
C SER A 29 -0.28 -15.22 -10.16
N HIS A 30 0.91 -15.81 -10.34
CA HIS A 30 1.11 -16.99 -11.20
C HIS A 30 0.51 -18.31 -10.67
N THR A 31 0.00 -18.34 -9.42
CA THR A 31 -0.58 -19.55 -8.79
C THR A 31 -2.06 -19.39 -8.43
N GLY A 32 -2.73 -18.36 -8.95
CA GLY A 32 -4.09 -18.00 -8.55
C GLY A 32 -4.06 -16.98 -7.42
N GLY A 33 -4.00 -15.70 -7.79
CA GLY A 33 -4.10 -14.59 -6.84
C GLY A 33 -5.49 -14.48 -6.21
N PHE A 34 -5.80 -13.32 -5.65
CA PHE A 34 -7.11 -13.04 -5.02
C PHE A 34 -8.32 -13.40 -5.91
N ALA A 35 -8.18 -13.27 -7.23
CA ALA A 35 -9.22 -13.61 -8.21
C ALA A 35 -9.41 -15.12 -8.45
N GLY A 36 -8.43 -15.96 -8.10
CA GLY A 36 -8.50 -17.41 -8.23
C GLY A 36 -8.87 -18.12 -6.92
N MET A 37 -9.15 -17.37 -5.86
CA MET A 37 -9.50 -17.91 -4.55
C MET A 37 -11.00 -18.26 -4.49
N ASP A 38 -11.37 -19.14 -3.56
CA ASP A 38 -12.78 -19.43 -3.26
C ASP A 38 -13.56 -18.15 -2.92
N PRO A 39 -14.80 -17.96 -3.46
CA PRO A 39 -15.59 -16.74 -3.24
C PRO A 39 -15.86 -16.39 -1.78
N ASP A 40 -16.07 -17.39 -0.91
CA ASP A 40 -16.36 -17.14 0.50
C ASP A 40 -15.10 -16.64 1.22
N LYS A 41 -13.95 -17.25 0.89
CA LYS A 41 -12.65 -16.83 1.41
C LYS A 41 -12.26 -15.45 0.89
N GLN A 42 -12.57 -15.14 -0.37
CA GLN A 42 -12.38 -13.83 -0.98
C GLN A 42 -13.19 -12.75 -0.24
N ARG A 43 -14.45 -13.04 0.07
CA ARG A 43 -15.35 -12.15 0.82
C ARG A 43 -14.86 -11.93 2.24
N GLU A 44 -14.37 -12.96 2.92
CA GLU A 44 -13.80 -12.84 4.26
C GLU A 44 -12.58 -11.91 4.27
N ILE A 45 -11.62 -12.11 3.36
CA ILE A 45 -10.42 -11.27 3.24
C ILE A 45 -10.78 -9.83 2.88
N ALA A 46 -11.71 -9.62 1.94
CA ALA A 46 -12.19 -8.28 1.60
C ALA A 46 -12.85 -7.59 2.80
N SER A 47 -13.63 -8.34 3.59
CA SER A 47 -14.27 -7.81 4.80
C SER A 47 -13.24 -7.43 5.86
N GLN A 48 -12.21 -8.25 6.07
CA GLN A 48 -11.11 -7.95 6.98
C GLN A 48 -10.32 -6.71 6.53
N GLY A 49 -10.06 -6.56 5.23
CA GLY A 49 -9.43 -5.36 4.67
C GLY A 49 -10.25 -4.09 4.89
N GLY A 50 -11.58 -4.18 4.78
CA GLY A 50 -12.50 -3.09 5.07
C GLY A 50 -12.60 -2.74 6.55
N GLN A 51 -12.58 -3.74 7.43
CA GLN A 51 -12.63 -3.55 8.89
C GLN A 51 -11.31 -3.03 9.47
N ALA A 52 -10.17 -3.47 8.93
CA ALA A 52 -8.85 -2.99 9.33
C ALA A 52 -8.55 -1.59 8.76
N SER A 53 -9.26 -1.17 7.72
CA SER A 53 -9.19 0.18 7.19
C SER A 53 -10.00 1.13 8.07
N SER A 54 -9.38 2.16 8.63
CA SER A 54 -10.07 3.23 9.35
C SER A 54 -10.89 4.17 8.44
N GLY A 55 -11.18 3.74 7.20
CA GLY A 55 -11.72 4.58 6.14
C GLY A 55 -10.64 5.36 5.40
N SER A 56 -11.07 6.17 4.42
CA SER A 56 -10.18 7.11 3.75
C SER A 56 -9.78 8.23 4.71
N PHE A 57 -8.52 8.64 4.69
CA PHE A 57 -8.09 9.79 5.46
C PHE A 57 -8.45 11.08 4.73
N GLU A 58 -8.94 12.08 5.45
CA GLU A 58 -9.06 13.42 4.90
C GLU A 58 -7.66 13.95 4.52
N PRO A 59 -7.49 14.52 3.32
CA PRO A 59 -6.23 15.11 2.91
C PRO A 59 -5.74 16.15 3.92
N GLY A 60 -4.51 15.99 4.40
CA GLY A 60 -3.90 16.91 5.37
C GLY A 60 -4.27 16.65 6.84
N SER A 61 -5.18 15.71 7.13
CA SER A 61 -5.48 15.31 8.50
C SER A 61 -4.26 14.76 9.23
N GLU A 62 -4.21 14.94 10.54
CA GLU A 62 -3.14 14.41 11.38
C GLU A 62 -3.02 12.89 11.25
N LYS A 63 -4.16 12.18 11.17
CA LYS A 63 -4.22 10.74 10.92
C LYS A 63 -3.60 10.35 9.56
N ALA A 64 -3.85 11.10 8.49
CA ALA A 64 -3.22 10.87 7.19
C ALA A 64 -1.69 11.03 7.28
N ARG A 65 -1.23 12.07 7.97
CA ARG A 65 0.20 12.35 8.16
C ARG A 65 0.87 11.27 9.01
N GLU A 66 0.22 10.82 10.08
CA GLU A 66 0.73 9.78 10.96
C GLU A 66 0.81 8.43 10.23
N ALA A 67 -0.27 8.03 9.52
CA ALA A 67 -0.29 6.83 8.71
C ALA A 67 0.76 6.86 7.58
N GLY A 68 0.90 8.01 6.89
CA GLY A 68 1.90 8.21 5.86
C GLY A 68 3.34 8.21 6.40
N ARG A 69 3.57 8.79 7.59
CA ARG A 69 4.85 8.73 8.28
C ARG A 69 5.18 7.29 8.68
N LYS A 70 4.25 6.59 9.33
CA LYS A 70 4.42 5.19 9.74
C LYS A 70 4.67 4.24 8.56
N GLY A 71 3.96 4.45 7.44
CA GLY A 71 4.16 3.68 6.21
C GLY A 71 5.46 4.02 5.48
N GLY A 72 5.98 5.24 5.65
CA GLY A 72 7.25 5.68 5.08
C GLY A 72 8.48 5.39 5.96
N SER A 73 8.29 5.10 7.24
CA SER A 73 9.34 4.67 8.17
C SER A 73 9.71 3.21 7.91
N LYS A 74 10.66 2.97 7.00
CA LYS A 74 11.31 1.67 6.82
C LYS A 74 12.79 1.88 6.55
#